data_AF-A0A5J9UAF7-F1
#
_entry.id   AF-A0A5J9UAF7-F1
#
_cell.length_a   1.000
_cell.length_b   1.000
_cell.length_c   1.000
_cell.angle_alpha   90.00
_cell.angle_beta   90.00
_cell.angle_gamma   90.00
#
_symmetry.space_group_name_H-M   'P 1'
#
loop_
_entity.id
_entity.type
_entity.pdbx_description
1 polymer ?
#
loop_
_entity_poly.entity_id
_entity_poly.type
_entity_poly.pdbx_seq_one_letter_code
_entity_poly.pdbx_strand_id
1 'polypeptide(L)'
;MEKVESAPDSPAQAPPSSASSLPKEHSQVELELRLLQGLEFYPPSKLKGIHGPFVLYGLMEYLSKSLDRNFSCGEVLQLLERFFNLELVKPEDDEKDSFGQSEDFSLPESFRIKEE
;
A
#
# COMPACT_ATOMS: atom_id res chain seq x y z
N MET A 1 -9.96 49.20 61.91
CA MET A 1 -10.34 49.62 60.54
C MET A 1 -9.09 49.62 59.68
N GLU A 2 -9.18 48.96 58.53
CA GLU A 2 -8.53 49.19 57.24
C GLU A 2 -8.20 47.87 56.53
N LYS A 3 -8.42 47.92 55.22
CA LYS A 3 -8.78 46.86 54.29
C LYS A 3 -7.55 46.60 53.42
N VAL A 4 -7.15 45.33 53.23
CA VAL A 4 -6.38 44.95 52.02
C VAL A 4 -6.96 43.66 51.46
N GLU A 5 -7.54 43.85 50.30
CA GLU A 5 -8.01 42.90 49.32
C GLU A 5 -6.82 42.39 48.51
N SER A 6 -6.66 41.08 48.32
CA SER A 6 -5.91 40.54 47.18
C SER A 6 -6.25 39.08 46.93
N ALA A 7 -6.95 38.89 45.80
CA ALA A 7 -6.96 37.77 44.88
C ALA A 7 -7.34 36.35 45.38
N PRO A 8 -8.39 35.73 44.81
CA PRO A 8 -8.59 34.29 44.91
C PRO A 8 -7.50 33.53 44.14
N ASP A 9 -7.10 32.41 44.74
CA ASP A 9 -6.17 31.40 44.25
C ASP A 9 -6.39 31.05 42.77
N SER A 10 -5.28 31.05 42.03
CA SER A 10 -5.12 30.77 40.60
C SER A 10 -6.07 29.74 40.00
N PRO A 11 -6.82 30.06 38.92
CA PRO A 11 -7.29 29.05 37.98
C PRO A 11 -6.20 28.84 36.93
N ALA A 12 -5.04 28.35 37.33
CA ALA A 12 -4.05 27.83 36.38
C ALA A 12 -4.30 26.33 36.19
N GLN A 13 -5.52 25.99 35.79
CA GLN A 13 -5.76 24.74 35.09
C GLN A 13 -5.00 24.86 33.78
N ALA A 14 -3.76 24.36 33.77
CA ALA A 14 -3.04 24.13 32.54
C ALA A 14 -4.01 23.42 31.58
N PRO A 15 -4.13 23.86 30.32
CA PRO A 15 -4.93 23.11 29.37
C PRO A 15 -4.46 21.66 29.42
N PRO A 16 -5.36 20.65 29.51
CA PRO A 16 -4.94 19.28 29.32
C PRO A 16 -4.13 19.28 28.03
N SER A 17 -2.87 18.90 28.12
CA SER A 17 -1.92 18.93 27.00
C SER A 17 -2.62 18.44 25.75
N SER A 18 -2.99 19.38 24.87
CA SER A 18 -3.51 19.10 23.54
C SER A 18 -2.33 18.66 22.67
N ALA A 19 -1.75 17.51 23.01
CA ALA A 19 -0.83 16.76 22.16
C ALA A 19 -1.52 15.55 21.53
N SER A 20 -2.85 15.46 21.59
CA SER A 20 -3.62 14.42 20.91
C SER A 20 -4.19 14.94 19.59
N SER A 21 -3.30 15.28 18.66
CA SER A 21 -3.65 15.46 17.24
C SER A 21 -2.44 15.19 16.36
N LEU A 22 -1.77 14.05 16.56
CA LEU A 22 -0.88 13.48 15.54
C LEU A 22 -1.21 12.00 15.29
N PRO A 23 -2.32 11.65 14.60
CA PRO A 23 -2.60 10.25 14.29
C PRO A 23 -2.23 9.85 12.86
N LYS A 24 -2.00 10.80 11.93
CA LYS A 24 -1.94 10.49 10.48
C LYS A 24 -0.52 10.37 9.93
N GLU A 25 0.40 11.23 10.37
CA GLU A 25 1.77 11.26 9.82
C GLU A 25 2.60 10.06 10.29
N HIS A 26 2.49 9.67 11.57
CA HIS A 26 3.14 8.47 12.09
C HIS A 26 2.68 7.18 11.39
N SER A 27 1.39 7.07 11.05
CA SER A 27 0.84 5.93 10.32
C SER A 27 1.36 5.84 8.88
N GLN A 28 1.57 6.99 8.23
CA GLN A 28 2.11 7.02 6.86
C GLN A 28 3.57 6.58 6.81
N VAL A 29 4.41 7.08 7.75
CA VAL A 29 5.82 6.69 7.81
C VAL A 29 5.98 5.20 8.13
N GLU A 30 5.14 4.67 9.03
CA GLU A 30 5.16 3.24 9.32
C GLU A 30 4.77 2.40 8.09
N LEU A 31 3.71 2.79 7.38
CA LEU A 31 3.28 2.13 6.14
C LEU A 31 4.39 2.10 5.08
N GLU A 32 5.07 3.24 4.91
CA GLU A 32 6.21 3.40 4.02
C GLU A 32 7.39 2.52 4.39
N LEU A 33 7.73 2.48 5.68
CA LEU A 33 8.80 1.63 6.19
C LEU A 33 8.50 0.15 5.95
N ARG A 34 7.25 -0.29 6.18
CA ARG A 34 6.80 -1.66 5.87
C ARG A 34 6.90 -1.96 4.39
N LEU A 35 6.50 -1.03 3.51
CA LEU A 35 6.66 -1.24 2.07
C LEU A 35 8.13 -1.45 1.71
N LEU A 36 9.03 -0.59 2.19
CA LEU A 36 10.47 -0.70 1.90
C LEU A 36 11.05 -2.04 2.39
N GLN A 37 10.61 -2.56 3.53
CA GLN A 37 10.97 -3.90 4.00
C GLN A 37 10.41 -5.01 3.08
N GLY A 38 9.15 -4.89 2.65
CA GLY A 38 8.54 -5.84 1.73
C GLY A 38 9.27 -5.95 0.39
N LEU A 39 9.86 -4.85 -0.08
CA LEU A 39 10.62 -4.81 -1.34
C LEU A 39 11.93 -5.60 -1.32
N GLU A 40 12.42 -6.03 -0.15
CA GLU A 40 13.53 -6.98 -0.04
C GLU A 40 13.13 -8.36 -0.61
N PHE A 41 11.87 -8.75 -0.41
CA PHE A 41 11.32 -10.01 -0.90
C PHE A 41 10.69 -9.86 -2.29
N TYR A 42 10.11 -8.69 -2.56
CA TYR A 42 9.33 -8.39 -3.75
C TYR A 42 9.98 -7.24 -4.54
N PRO A 43 11.08 -7.51 -5.27
CA PRO A 43 11.90 -6.46 -5.86
C PRO A 43 11.11 -5.66 -6.92
N PRO A 44 11.22 -4.32 -6.92
CA PRO A 44 10.45 -3.45 -7.80
C PRO A 44 10.80 -3.65 -9.28
N SER A 45 11.99 -4.19 -9.59
CA SER A 45 12.38 -4.57 -10.96
C SER A 45 11.48 -5.64 -11.57
N LYS A 46 10.77 -6.42 -10.73
CA LYS A 46 9.84 -7.48 -11.15
C LYS A 46 8.39 -6.98 -11.24
N LEU A 47 8.14 -5.69 -10.98
CA LEU A 47 6.82 -5.08 -11.23
C LEU A 47 6.49 -4.99 -12.73
N LYS A 48 7.51 -5.05 -13.60
CA LYS A 48 7.34 -5.13 -15.06
C LYS A 48 7.02 -6.55 -15.51
N GLY A 49 6.19 -6.65 -16.54
CA GLY A 49 5.91 -7.89 -17.24
C GLY A 49 5.05 -8.88 -16.46
N ILE A 50 5.18 -10.16 -16.81
CA ILE A 50 4.33 -11.25 -16.31
C ILE A 50 4.43 -11.46 -14.78
N HIS A 51 5.50 -10.96 -14.14
CA HIS A 51 5.69 -11.09 -12.69
C HIS A 51 5.00 -9.99 -11.88
N GLY A 52 4.62 -8.87 -12.51
CA GLY A 52 4.00 -7.72 -11.85
C GLY A 52 2.82 -8.09 -10.93
N PRO A 53 1.85 -8.91 -11.39
CA PRO A 53 0.73 -9.35 -10.56
C PRO A 53 1.16 -10.10 -9.29
N PHE A 54 2.20 -10.93 -9.37
CA PHE A 54 2.69 -11.71 -8.22
C PHE A 54 3.40 -10.81 -7.20
N VAL A 55 4.19 -9.86 -7.67
CA VAL A 55 4.88 -8.88 -6.81
C VAL A 55 3.86 -8.00 -6.10
N LEU A 56 2.85 -7.50 -6.82
CA LEU A 56 1.77 -6.71 -6.24
C LEU A 56 0.96 -7.49 -5.21
N TYR A 57 0.59 -8.74 -5.52
CA TYR A 57 -0.12 -9.59 -4.58
C TYR A 57 0.71 -9.89 -3.33
N GLY A 58 1.98 -10.23 -3.50
CA GLY A 58 2.89 -10.48 -2.40
C GLY A 58 3.08 -9.28 -1.49
N LEU A 59 3.20 -8.08 -2.06
CA LEU A 59 3.26 -6.83 -1.29
C LEU A 59 1.95 -6.54 -0.55
N MET A 60 0.79 -6.73 -1.19
CA MET A 60 -0.51 -6.60 -0.51
C MET A 60 -0.62 -7.56 0.67
N GLU A 61 -0.24 -8.83 0.50
CA GLU A 61 -0.32 -9.83 1.56
C GLU A 61 0.66 -9.52 2.70
N TYR A 62 1.90 -9.12 2.36
CA TYR A 62 2.91 -8.72 3.33
C TYR A 62 2.44 -7.54 4.17
N LEU A 63 2.00 -6.47 3.51
CA LEU A 63 1.51 -5.27 4.18
C LEU A 63 0.29 -5.60 5.05
N SER A 64 -0.60 -6.45 4.54
CA SER A 64 -1.80 -6.84 5.27
C SER A 64 -1.49 -7.59 6.57
N LYS A 65 -0.55 -8.53 6.53
CA LYS A 65 -0.09 -9.25 7.72
C LYS A 65 0.67 -8.34 8.70
N SER A 66 1.42 -7.37 8.18
CA SER A 66 2.25 -6.49 9.02
C SER A 66 1.48 -5.37 9.72
N LEU A 67 0.36 -4.93 9.13
CA LEU A 67 -0.42 -3.77 9.59
C LEU A 67 -1.87 -4.12 9.99
N ASP A 68 -2.23 -5.41 9.95
CA ASP A 68 -3.57 -5.93 10.27
C ASP A 68 -4.69 -5.21 9.51
N ARG A 69 -4.43 -4.90 8.23
CA ARG A 69 -5.32 -4.13 7.35
C ARG A 69 -5.34 -4.71 5.95
N ASN A 70 -6.49 -4.73 5.29
CA ASN A 70 -6.55 -5.11 3.88
C ASN A 70 -6.11 -3.94 2.99
N PHE A 71 -5.33 -4.28 1.96
CA PHE A 71 -4.86 -3.32 0.95
C PHE A 71 -5.41 -3.69 -0.41
N SER A 72 -5.87 -2.67 -1.15
CA SER A 72 -6.18 -2.81 -2.56
C SER A 72 -4.93 -2.63 -3.42
N CYS A 73 -4.98 -3.14 -4.65
CA CYS A 73 -3.90 -2.97 -5.63
C CYS A 73 -3.59 -1.48 -5.88
N GLY A 74 -4.63 -0.64 -5.97
CA GLY A 74 -4.48 0.81 -6.16
C GLY A 74 -3.75 1.51 -5.01
N GLU A 75 -4.03 1.13 -3.77
CA GLU A 75 -3.34 1.69 -2.59
C GLU A 75 -1.85 1.35 -2.58
N VAL A 76 -1.49 0.10 -2.90
CA VAL A 76 -0.08 -0.33 -2.98
C VAL A 76 0.64 0.36 -4.13
N LEU A 77 -0.01 0.50 -5.29
CA LEU A 77 0.55 1.25 -6.42
C LEU A 77 0.80 2.72 -6.09
N GLN A 78 -0.15 3.38 -5.43
CA GLN A 78 0.03 4.77 -4.99
C GLN A 78 1.17 4.92 -3.97
N LEU A 79 1.34 3.94 -3.08
CA LEU A 79 2.44 3.93 -2.12
C LEU A 79 3.79 3.72 -2.82
N LEU A 80 3.84 2.83 -3.82
CA LEU A 80 5.03 2.61 -4.66
C LEU A 80 5.40 3.88 -5.44
N GLU A 81 4.41 4.63 -5.93
CA GLU A 81 4.62 5.89 -6.67
C GLU A 81 5.36 6.96 -5.85
N ARG A 82 5.27 6.91 -4.52
CA ARG A 82 6.01 7.82 -3.62
C ARG A 82 7.51 7.55 -3.60
N PHE A 83 7.94 6.32 -3.88
CA PHE A 83 9.35 5.90 -3.86
C PHE A 83 9.93 5.69 -5.26
N PHE A 84 9.11 5.20 -6.17
CA PHE A 84 9.49 4.85 -7.53
C PHE A 84 8.67 5.67 -8.50
N ASN A 85 9.35 6.28 -9.46
CA ASN A 85 8.65 6.90 -10.57
C ASN A 85 8.12 5.77 -11.48
N LEU A 86 6.86 5.34 -11.26
CA LEU A 86 6.25 4.20 -11.97
C LEU A 86 6.13 4.45 -13.49
N GLU A 87 6.28 5.70 -13.95
CA GLU A 87 6.45 6.01 -15.37
C GLU A 87 7.73 5.43 -16.00
N LEU A 88 8.81 5.30 -15.22
CA LEU A 88 10.02 4.57 -15.63
C LEU A 88 9.83 3.06 -15.51
N VAL A 89 8.75 2.62 -14.87
CA VAL A 89 8.38 1.22 -14.71
C VAL A 89 7.42 0.75 -15.83
N LYS A 90 7.02 1.62 -16.78
CA LYS A 90 6.25 1.18 -17.96
C LYS A 90 7.00 0.02 -18.66
N PRO A 91 6.29 -1.06 -19.03
CA PRO A 91 6.88 -2.06 -19.91
C PRO A 91 7.32 -1.31 -21.17
N GLU A 92 8.60 -1.42 -21.52
CA GLU A 92 8.96 -1.11 -22.91
C GLU A 92 8.05 -1.98 -23.78
N ASP A 93 7.46 -1.40 -24.83
CA ASP A 93 6.27 -1.89 -25.55
C ASP A 93 6.42 -3.31 -26.17
N ASP A 94 7.54 -3.99 -25.96
CA ASP A 94 7.89 -5.34 -26.43
C ASP A 94 7.11 -6.49 -25.76
N GLU A 95 6.40 -6.29 -24.65
CA GLU A 95 5.62 -7.37 -24.00
C GLU A 95 4.17 -7.48 -24.49
N LYS A 96 3.69 -6.56 -25.35
CA LYS A 96 2.32 -6.60 -25.87
C LYS A 96 2.00 -7.83 -26.72
N ASP A 97 3.01 -8.53 -27.23
CA ASP A 97 2.80 -9.71 -28.07
C ASP A 97 2.44 -10.98 -27.26
N SER A 98 2.72 -11.01 -25.94
CA SER A 98 2.43 -12.19 -25.10
C SER A 98 0.98 -12.30 -24.63
N PHE A 99 0.20 -11.22 -24.69
CA PHE A 99 -1.22 -11.21 -24.30
C PHE A 99 -2.18 -11.06 -25.50
N GLY A 100 -1.64 -10.92 -26.72
CA GLY A 100 -2.41 -10.77 -27.96
C GLY A 100 -2.90 -12.09 -28.55
N GLN A 101 -2.41 -13.24 -28.06
CA GLN A 101 -2.99 -14.52 -28.43
C GLN A 101 -4.24 -14.73 -27.57
N SER A 102 -5.35 -14.19 -28.04
CA SER A 102 -6.66 -14.78 -27.79
C SER A 102 -6.69 -16.16 -28.44
N GLU A 103 -5.93 -17.11 -27.87
CA GLU A 103 -6.14 -18.52 -28.11
C GLU A 103 -7.52 -18.81 -27.53
N ASP A 104 -8.47 -19.09 -28.42
CA ASP A 104 -9.79 -19.59 -28.04
C ASP A 104 -9.56 -20.85 -27.19
N PHE A 105 -9.79 -20.73 -25.87
CA PHE A 105 -9.54 -21.81 -24.94
C PHE A 105 -10.43 -22.98 -25.32
N SER A 106 -9.84 -23.95 -26.01
CA SER A 106 -10.50 -25.16 -26.46
C SER A 106 -9.87 -26.34 -25.77
N LEU A 107 -10.71 -27.25 -25.28
CA LEU A 107 -10.24 -28.46 -24.63
C LEU A 107 -9.39 -29.28 -25.62
N PRO A 108 -8.29 -29.91 -25.17
CA PRO A 108 -7.52 -30.81 -26.00
C PRO A 108 -8.42 -31.88 -26.61
N GLU A 109 -8.09 -32.34 -27.82
CA GLU A 109 -8.95 -33.24 -28.60
C GLU A 109 -9.30 -34.53 -27.86
N SER A 110 -8.45 -34.97 -26.93
CA SER A 110 -8.69 -36.11 -26.03
C SER A 110 -9.88 -35.92 -25.06
N PHE A 111 -10.31 -34.68 -24.82
CA PHE A 111 -11.44 -34.32 -23.95
C PHE A 111 -12.68 -33.87 -24.74
N ARG A 112 -12.61 -33.80 -26.08
CA ARG A 112 -13.81 -33.61 -26.89
C ARG A 112 -14.62 -34.90 -26.83
N ILE A 113 -15.68 -34.88 -26.02
CA ILE A 113 -16.69 -35.94 -25.97
C ILE A 113 -17.22 -36.09 -27.40
N LYS A 114 -16.98 -37.25 -28.02
CA LYS A 114 -17.62 -37.61 -29.28
C LYS A 114 -19.08 -37.90 -28.93
N GLU A 115 -19.97 -36.92 -29.14
CA GLU A 115 -21.39 -37.19 -29.21
C GLU A 115 -21.63 -38.11 -30.42
N GLU A 116 -22.25 -39.25 -30.16
CA GLU A 116 -22.72 -40.24 -31.14
C GLU A 116 -23.99 -39.76 -31.85
#